data_AF-A0A7C5DU24-F1
#
_entry.id   AF-A0A7C5DU24-F1
#
_cell.length_a   1.000
_cell.length_b   1.000
_cell.length_c   1.000
_cell.angle_alpha   90.00
_cell.angle_beta   90.00
_cell.angle_gamma   90.00
#
_symmetry.space_group_name_H-M   'P 1'
#
loop_
_entity.id
_entity.type
_entity.pdbx_description
1 polymer ?
#
loop_
_entity_poly.entity_id
_entity_poly.type
_entity_poly.pdbx_seq_one_letter_code
_entity_poly.pdbx_strand_id
1 'polypeptide(L)'
;RKYGGTGLGLAVSKQLVTLMDGHIWIESPVSTGQTTSEGDAVGPGSTFHFTAHFKQPVTDIESTTHTPDIDISGITGLVVDDNLSNLEIIMEMMENWHLSPTGTTTPGKARDILSEAQASGNPFGLVLIDSDMPEADGVSLAGWIKAQKNLDCKIILMNTSLRDRQVDIEGLNISSSITKPVRPSDLLDAIIGAVVHTETGQEKEAEAQKSAQSREMQPLKILVAEDTPFNQKFITRLLGRWGHTAIIVGDGRRAVTAVSEDRYDLILMDVQMPEMDGFEATAKIRELEEKKGEHTPIIAMTAHAMKGDRERCLDAGMDDYVPKPISSEALLNAIRILVPPEHHGPDKEESAVIENAQPVIDKDALLKAFDNDWDFLKEVIDMFIADYPEMLKNIHDAIQTKDAPALQRTAHALKGMLGNFQVETATQKAYNLEKMGGEENLEQAADIYTQLSTELDSLERMFLDLSGETMN
;
A
#
# COMPACT_ATOMS: atom_id res chain seq x y z
N ARG A 1 -32.87 -17.61 3.66
CA ARG A 1 -31.68 -16.82 4.05
C ARG A 1 -30.77 -17.72 4.87
N LYS A 2 -29.56 -18.02 4.37
CA LYS A 2 -28.64 -19.05 4.90
C LYS A 2 -27.47 -18.45 5.73
N TYR A 3 -27.38 -17.12 5.78
CA TYR A 3 -26.35 -16.37 6.50
C TYR A 3 -27.05 -15.33 7.39
N GLY A 4 -26.82 -15.40 8.71
CA GLY A 4 -27.48 -14.56 9.72
C GLY A 4 -26.90 -13.15 9.79
N GLY A 5 -27.24 -12.31 8.82
CA GLY A 5 -27.05 -10.86 8.91
C GLY A 5 -28.27 -10.18 9.55
N THR A 6 -28.07 -9.05 10.21
CA THR A 6 -29.14 -8.27 10.87
C THR A 6 -30.23 -7.76 9.92
N GLY A 7 -30.00 -7.81 8.59
CA GLY A 7 -30.97 -7.39 7.57
C GLY A 7 -31.21 -5.87 7.55
N LEU A 8 -30.40 -5.10 8.27
CA LEU A 8 -30.57 -3.66 8.45
C LEU A 8 -29.99 -2.82 7.31
N GLY A 9 -29.17 -3.39 6.42
CA GLY A 9 -28.45 -2.64 5.39
C GLY A 9 -29.35 -1.72 4.55
N LEU A 10 -30.44 -2.25 3.98
CA LEU A 10 -31.39 -1.44 3.20
C LEU A 10 -32.14 -0.39 4.04
N ALA A 11 -32.37 -0.67 5.32
CA ALA A 11 -33.01 0.29 6.23
C ALA A 11 -32.07 1.46 6.52
N VAL A 12 -30.78 1.19 6.75
CA VAL A 12 -29.73 2.20 6.93
C VAL A 12 -29.54 3.02 5.65
N SER A 13 -29.40 2.37 4.49
CA SER A 13 -29.26 3.07 3.20
C SER A 13 -30.46 3.98 2.92
N LYS A 14 -31.69 3.52 3.22
CA LYS A 14 -32.89 4.36 3.07
C LYS A 14 -32.87 5.57 4.01
N GLN A 15 -32.44 5.41 5.26
CA GLN A 15 -32.30 6.53 6.20
C GLN A 15 -31.28 7.57 5.70
N LEU A 16 -30.10 7.12 5.27
CA LEU A 16 -29.06 8.01 4.74
C LEU A 16 -29.52 8.77 3.50
N VAL A 17 -30.10 8.09 2.52
CA VAL A 17 -30.63 8.74 1.31
C VAL A 17 -31.71 9.76 1.66
N THR A 18 -32.58 9.46 2.62
CA THR A 18 -33.61 10.41 3.07
C THR A 18 -33.01 11.64 3.75
N LEU A 19 -31.93 11.47 4.52
CA LEU A 19 -31.20 12.59 5.15
C LEU A 19 -30.51 13.51 4.12
N MET A 20 -30.24 12.99 2.92
CA MET A 20 -29.67 13.74 1.80
C MET A 20 -30.73 14.26 0.83
N ASP A 21 -31.99 14.40 1.29
CA ASP A 21 -33.17 14.77 0.50
C ASP A 21 -33.36 13.92 -0.77
N GLY A 22 -32.89 12.67 -0.73
CA GLY A 22 -32.85 11.75 -1.86
C GLY A 22 -34.00 10.73 -1.89
N HIS A 23 -34.02 9.91 -2.93
CA HIS A 23 -34.94 8.78 -3.09
C HIS A 23 -34.16 7.50 -3.42
N ILE A 24 -34.61 6.33 -2.96
CA ILE A 24 -33.97 5.02 -3.22
C ILE A 24 -35.02 4.01 -3.75
N TRP A 25 -34.71 3.28 -4.83
CA TRP A 25 -35.58 2.25 -5.43
C TRP A 25 -34.76 1.10 -6.03
N ILE A 26 -35.44 0.02 -6.42
CA ILE A 26 -34.84 -1.16 -7.03
C ILE A 26 -35.56 -1.50 -8.33
N GLU A 27 -34.80 -1.87 -9.34
CA GLU A 27 -35.29 -2.39 -10.61
C GLU A 27 -34.75 -3.82 -10.77
N SER A 28 -35.64 -4.80 -10.76
CA SER A 28 -35.29 -6.20 -11.00
C SER A 28 -36.14 -6.71 -12.16
N PRO A 29 -35.54 -7.13 -13.29
CA PRO A 29 -36.30 -7.70 -14.37
C PRO A 29 -36.90 -9.03 -13.92
N VAL A 30 -38.20 -9.20 -14.07
CA VAL A 30 -38.88 -10.47 -13.75
C VAL A 30 -38.49 -11.48 -14.83
N SER A 31 -37.88 -12.60 -14.43
CA SER A 31 -37.70 -13.76 -15.32
C SER A 31 -39.08 -14.22 -15.79
N THR A 32 -39.42 -13.92 -17.05
CA THR A 32 -40.61 -14.47 -17.70
C THR A 32 -40.33 -15.94 -18.00
N GLY A 33 -40.63 -16.79 -17.03
CA GLY A 33 -41.03 -18.18 -17.20
C GLY A 33 -40.23 -19.02 -18.18
N GLN A 34 -39.06 -19.50 -17.77
CA GLN A 34 -38.60 -20.84 -18.15
C GLN A 34 -38.09 -21.55 -16.90
N THR A 35 -38.96 -22.37 -16.32
CA THR A 35 -38.57 -23.44 -15.40
C THR A 35 -37.77 -24.48 -16.19
N THR A 36 -36.45 -24.48 -16.01
CA THR A 36 -35.65 -25.67 -16.28
C THR A 36 -35.86 -26.66 -15.12
N SER A 37 -35.91 -27.96 -15.43
CA SER A 37 -36.18 -29.03 -14.46
C SER A 37 -35.04 -29.29 -13.45
N GLU A 38 -34.10 -28.34 -13.31
CA GLU A 38 -33.02 -28.40 -12.34
C GLU A 38 -32.92 -27.03 -11.63
N GLY A 39 -33.69 -26.89 -10.56
CA GLY A 39 -33.24 -26.31 -9.30
C GLY A 39 -33.01 -24.81 -9.16
N ASP A 40 -32.38 -24.11 -10.10
CA ASP A 40 -31.91 -22.73 -9.86
C ASP A 40 -31.95 -21.87 -11.14
N ALA A 41 -33.09 -21.21 -11.39
CA ALA A 41 -33.17 -20.16 -12.40
C ALA A 41 -32.50 -18.88 -11.87
N VAL A 42 -31.24 -18.65 -12.25
CA VAL A 42 -30.54 -17.37 -12.00
C VAL A 42 -31.22 -16.29 -12.85
N GLY A 43 -32.01 -15.43 -12.23
CA GLY A 43 -32.60 -14.26 -12.91
C GLY A 43 -31.54 -13.23 -13.32
N PRO A 44 -31.88 -12.27 -14.20
CA PRO A 44 -30.94 -11.29 -14.80
C PRO A 44 -30.36 -10.23 -13.83
N GLY A 45 -30.29 -10.51 -12.52
CA GLY A 45 -29.81 -9.58 -11.52
C GLY A 45 -30.83 -8.51 -11.08
N SER A 46 -30.36 -7.55 -10.29
CA SER A 46 -31.16 -6.39 -9.83
C SER A 46 -30.29 -5.15 -9.78
N THR A 47 -30.83 -4.01 -10.22
CA THR A 47 -30.19 -2.69 -10.13
C THR A 47 -30.81 -1.91 -8.97
N PHE A 48 -29.98 -1.31 -8.12
CA PHE A 48 -30.41 -0.43 -7.04
C PHE A 48 -30.05 1.00 -7.40
N HIS A 49 -31.01 1.90 -7.24
CA HIS A 49 -30.85 3.31 -7.60
C HIS A 49 -31.07 4.19 -6.38
N PHE A 50 -30.35 5.30 -6.31
CA PHE A 50 -30.69 6.38 -5.40
C PHE A 50 -30.37 7.76 -5.99
N THR A 51 -31.01 8.80 -5.44
CA THR A 51 -30.67 10.20 -5.66
C THR A 51 -30.17 10.82 -4.36
N ALA A 52 -29.37 11.88 -4.43
CA ALA A 52 -28.92 12.66 -3.27
C ALA A 52 -28.69 14.11 -3.68
N HIS A 53 -28.99 15.06 -2.79
CA HIS A 53 -28.77 16.47 -3.01
C HIS A 53 -27.46 16.92 -2.38
N PHE A 54 -26.59 17.55 -3.17
CA PHE A 54 -25.33 18.13 -2.73
C PHE A 54 -25.29 19.62 -3.05
N LYS A 55 -24.61 20.40 -2.20
CA LYS A 55 -24.26 21.78 -2.56
C LYS A 55 -23.17 21.73 -3.61
N GLN A 56 -23.44 22.27 -4.79
CA GLN A 56 -22.39 22.51 -5.78
C GLN A 56 -21.48 23.62 -5.23
N PRO A 57 -20.16 23.39 -5.11
CA PRO A 57 -19.25 24.46 -4.74
C PRO A 57 -19.32 25.57 -5.80
N VAL A 58 -19.61 26.79 -5.37
CA VAL A 58 -19.45 27.98 -6.20
C VAL A 58 -17.98 28.35 -6.10
N THR A 59 -17.17 27.69 -6.92
CA THR A 59 -15.83 28.17 -7.21
C THR A 59 -15.87 28.57 -8.67
N ASP A 60 -15.61 29.86 -8.96
CA ASP A 60 -15.03 30.23 -10.25
C ASP A 60 -13.71 29.47 -10.34
N ILE A 61 -13.77 28.26 -10.87
CA ILE A 61 -12.58 27.54 -11.27
C ILE A 61 -12.13 28.27 -12.53
N GLU A 62 -11.31 29.32 -12.36
CA GLU A 62 -10.20 29.47 -13.30
C GLU A 62 -9.59 28.08 -13.39
N SER A 63 -9.80 27.44 -14.52
CA SER A 63 -9.33 26.11 -14.87
C SER A 63 -7.82 26.07 -14.74
N THR A 64 -7.32 25.88 -13.53
CA THR A 64 -6.07 25.16 -13.29
C THR A 64 -6.40 23.69 -13.43
N THR A 65 -6.71 23.29 -14.66
CA THR A 65 -6.45 21.92 -15.10
C THR A 65 -4.96 21.72 -14.94
N HIS A 66 -4.54 21.24 -13.77
CA HIS A 66 -3.33 20.44 -13.69
C HIS A 66 -3.64 19.04 -14.24
N THR A 67 -4.12 18.99 -15.48
CA THR A 67 -3.75 17.89 -16.36
C THR A 67 -2.36 18.25 -16.84
N PRO A 68 -1.32 17.43 -16.63
CA PRO A 68 -0.14 17.56 -17.48
C PRO A 68 -0.61 17.60 -18.94
N ASP A 69 0.03 18.44 -19.76
CA ASP A 69 -0.31 18.80 -21.16
C ASP A 69 -0.13 17.61 -22.12
N ILE A 70 -0.73 16.46 -21.78
CA ILE A 70 -0.56 15.16 -22.42
C ILE A 70 -1.88 14.81 -23.08
N ASP A 71 -1.91 14.97 -24.40
CA ASP A 71 -3.02 14.53 -25.23
C ASP A 71 -3.00 13.00 -25.36
N ILE A 72 -3.90 12.34 -24.64
CA ILE A 72 -4.11 10.89 -24.73
C ILE A 72 -5.23 10.52 -25.73
N SER A 73 -5.82 11.51 -26.41
CA SER A 73 -6.95 11.25 -27.31
C SER A 73 -6.53 10.42 -28.52
N GLY A 74 -7.39 9.48 -28.94
CA GLY A 74 -7.17 8.65 -30.12
C GLY A 74 -6.24 7.45 -29.91
N ILE A 75 -5.71 7.21 -28.70
CA ILE A 75 -4.98 5.95 -28.41
C ILE A 75 -5.97 4.78 -28.48
N THR A 76 -5.60 3.76 -29.25
CA THR A 76 -6.35 2.51 -29.39
C THR A 76 -6.04 1.59 -28.20
N GLY A 77 -7.08 1.21 -27.46
CA GLY A 77 -6.99 0.38 -26.27
C GLY A 77 -7.63 -0.99 -26.47
N LEU A 78 -7.05 -2.07 -25.95
CA LEU A 78 -7.69 -3.39 -25.84
C LEU A 78 -7.93 -3.69 -24.36
N VAL A 79 -9.16 -4.05 -23.98
CA VAL A 79 -9.50 -4.44 -22.60
C VAL A 79 -9.87 -5.92 -22.56
N VAL A 80 -9.24 -6.67 -21.66
CA VAL A 80 -9.45 -8.11 -21.46
C VAL A 80 -9.88 -8.36 -20.02
N ASP A 81 -11.14 -8.71 -19.80
CA ASP A 81 -11.70 -9.03 -18.47
C ASP A 81 -12.80 -10.08 -18.65
N ASP A 82 -12.79 -11.15 -17.85
CA ASP A 82 -13.76 -12.25 -17.97
C ASP A 82 -15.17 -11.83 -17.51
N ASN A 83 -15.26 -10.75 -16.72
CA ASN A 83 -16.49 -10.17 -16.23
C ASN A 83 -17.00 -9.06 -17.16
N LEU A 84 -18.10 -9.36 -17.85
CA LEU A 84 -18.73 -8.44 -18.82
C LEU A 84 -19.10 -7.08 -18.20
N SER A 85 -19.56 -7.04 -16.95
CA SER A 85 -19.92 -5.78 -16.29
C SER A 85 -18.69 -4.92 -15.98
N ASN A 86 -17.56 -5.53 -15.59
CA ASN A 86 -16.30 -4.79 -15.43
C ASN A 86 -15.81 -4.25 -16.77
N LEU A 87 -15.88 -5.08 -17.81
CA LEU A 87 -15.49 -4.73 -19.16
C LEU A 87 -16.26 -3.51 -19.67
N GLU A 88 -17.59 -3.49 -19.52
CA GLU A 88 -18.45 -2.35 -19.89
C GLU A 88 -18.07 -1.06 -19.15
N ILE A 89 -17.85 -1.14 -17.84
CA ILE A 89 -17.46 0.01 -17.00
C ILE A 89 -16.11 0.60 -17.46
N ILE A 90 -15.11 -0.25 -17.71
CA ILE A 90 -13.77 0.20 -18.12
C ILE A 90 -13.81 0.80 -19.52
N MET A 91 -14.55 0.19 -20.46
CA MET A 91 -14.74 0.75 -21.80
C MET A 91 -15.38 2.14 -21.73
N GLU A 92 -16.44 2.32 -20.94
CA GLU A 92 -17.09 3.62 -20.76
C GLU A 92 -16.13 4.67 -20.16
N MET A 93 -15.31 4.30 -19.17
CA MET A 93 -14.28 5.18 -18.61
C MET A 93 -13.28 5.65 -19.68
N MET A 94 -12.79 4.72 -20.51
CA MET A 94 -11.83 5.03 -21.57
C MET A 94 -12.43 5.89 -22.67
N GLU A 95 -13.67 5.62 -23.09
CA GLU A 95 -14.40 6.42 -24.08
C GLU A 95 -14.62 7.86 -23.60
N ASN A 96 -14.90 8.06 -22.30
CA ASN A 96 -15.04 9.38 -21.69
C ASN A 96 -13.75 10.22 -21.77
N TRP A 97 -12.58 9.58 -21.88
CA TRP A 97 -11.29 10.24 -22.11
C TRP A 97 -10.88 10.31 -23.58
N HIS A 98 -11.81 10.06 -24.52
CA HIS A 98 -11.59 10.10 -25.96
C HIS A 98 -10.57 9.06 -26.47
N LEU A 99 -10.39 7.96 -25.72
CA LEU A 99 -9.67 6.77 -26.19
C LEU A 99 -10.57 5.93 -27.11
N SER A 100 -9.97 5.00 -27.85
CA SER A 100 -10.71 4.04 -28.70
C SER A 100 -10.54 2.62 -28.16
N PRO A 101 -11.31 2.22 -27.12
CA PRO A 101 -11.21 0.88 -26.54
C PRO A 101 -11.92 -0.19 -27.38
N THR A 102 -11.42 -1.42 -27.33
CA THR A 102 -12.06 -2.64 -27.82
C THR A 102 -12.04 -3.66 -26.68
N GLY A 103 -13.17 -4.30 -26.37
CA GLY A 103 -13.28 -5.25 -25.26
C GLY A 103 -13.36 -6.72 -25.71
N THR A 104 -12.77 -7.62 -24.92
CA THR A 104 -12.94 -9.07 -25.07
C THR A 104 -12.95 -9.77 -23.72
N THR A 105 -13.65 -10.88 -23.62
CA THR A 105 -13.78 -11.65 -22.37
C THR A 105 -12.85 -12.85 -22.29
N THR A 106 -12.05 -13.12 -23.33
CA THR A 106 -11.13 -14.27 -23.33
C THR A 106 -9.75 -13.93 -23.88
N PRO A 107 -8.67 -14.50 -23.29
CA PRO A 107 -7.31 -14.32 -23.78
C PRO A 107 -7.08 -14.81 -25.21
N GLY A 108 -7.76 -15.89 -25.62
CA GLY A 108 -7.65 -16.42 -26.99
C GLY A 108 -8.08 -15.40 -28.03
N LYS A 109 -9.26 -14.79 -27.83
CA LYS A 109 -9.76 -13.71 -28.71
C LYS A 109 -8.85 -12.49 -28.66
N ALA A 110 -8.28 -12.16 -27.50
CA ALA A 110 -7.32 -11.06 -27.38
C ALA A 110 -6.10 -11.26 -28.29
N ARG A 111 -5.56 -12.48 -28.38
CA ARG A 111 -4.44 -12.81 -29.27
C ARG A 111 -4.80 -12.65 -30.75
N ASP A 112 -6.00 -13.10 -31.13
CA ASP A 112 -6.50 -12.97 -32.51
C ASP A 112 -6.65 -11.49 -32.89
N ILE A 113 -7.29 -10.70 -32.02
CA ILE A 113 -7.50 -9.25 -32.20
C ILE A 113 -6.16 -8.51 -32.34
N LEU A 114 -5.19 -8.80 -31.46
CA LEU A 114 -3.86 -8.17 -31.51
C LEU A 114 -3.12 -8.51 -32.81
N SER A 115 -3.20 -9.77 -33.25
CA SER A 115 -2.55 -10.23 -34.48
C SER A 115 -3.17 -9.60 -35.73
N GLU A 116 -4.50 -9.47 -35.77
CA GLU A 116 -5.23 -8.84 -36.87
C GLU A 116 -5.00 -7.32 -36.94
N ALA A 117 -5.06 -6.63 -35.80
CA ALA A 117 -4.77 -5.20 -35.67
C ALA A 117 -3.35 -4.88 -36.16
N GLN A 118 -2.39 -5.73 -35.80
CA GLN A 118 -1.05 -5.64 -36.32
C GLN A 118 -0.96 -5.87 -37.84
N ALA A 119 -1.57 -6.94 -38.35
CA ALA A 119 -1.51 -7.27 -39.78
C ALA A 119 -2.17 -6.19 -40.67
N SER A 120 -3.17 -5.48 -40.12
CA SER A 120 -3.88 -4.38 -40.77
C SER A 120 -3.19 -3.01 -40.63
N GLY A 121 -2.07 -2.93 -39.91
CA GLY A 121 -1.30 -1.70 -39.72
C GLY A 121 -1.91 -0.72 -38.72
N ASN A 122 -2.87 -1.17 -37.90
CA ASN A 122 -3.52 -0.37 -36.85
C ASN A 122 -3.28 -1.03 -35.49
N PRO A 123 -2.03 -1.02 -34.98
CA PRO A 123 -1.72 -1.67 -33.70
C PRO A 123 -2.44 -0.98 -32.53
N PHE A 124 -2.72 -1.75 -31.49
CA PHE A 124 -3.17 -1.19 -30.22
C PHE A 124 -2.01 -0.48 -29.53
N GLY A 125 -2.21 0.75 -29.10
CA GLY A 125 -1.23 1.47 -28.28
C GLY A 125 -1.23 1.01 -26.81
N LEU A 126 -2.36 0.48 -26.35
CA LEU A 126 -2.59 0.12 -24.95
C LEU A 126 -3.39 -1.19 -24.83
N VAL A 127 -3.04 -2.03 -23.86
CA VAL A 127 -3.75 -3.28 -23.53
C VAL A 127 -3.93 -3.38 -22.03
N LEU A 128 -5.18 -3.41 -21.56
CA LEU A 128 -5.58 -3.64 -20.18
C LEU A 128 -5.96 -5.12 -20.04
N ILE A 129 -5.35 -5.83 -19.08
CA ILE A 129 -5.54 -7.27 -18.90
C ILE A 129 -5.88 -7.55 -17.45
N ASP A 130 -7.01 -8.20 -17.21
CA ASP A 130 -7.37 -8.78 -15.94
C ASP A 130 -6.42 -9.92 -15.57
N SER A 131 -5.85 -9.92 -14.36
CA SER A 131 -4.99 -11.00 -13.90
C SER A 131 -5.78 -12.28 -13.62
N ASP A 132 -7.01 -12.15 -13.11
CA ASP A 132 -7.77 -13.26 -12.53
C ASP A 132 -8.85 -13.77 -13.48
N MET A 133 -8.45 -14.54 -14.51
CA MET A 133 -9.38 -15.15 -15.46
C MET A 133 -9.42 -16.70 -15.35
N PRO A 134 -10.61 -17.33 -15.36
CA PRO A 134 -10.79 -18.75 -15.00
C PRO A 134 -10.25 -19.78 -16.00
N GLU A 135 -10.03 -19.40 -17.27
CA GLU A 135 -9.59 -20.35 -18.33
C GLU A 135 -8.12 -20.19 -18.74
N ALA A 136 -7.54 -19.01 -18.53
CA ALA A 136 -6.14 -18.71 -18.83
C ALA A 136 -5.69 -17.47 -18.05
N ASP A 137 -4.56 -17.60 -17.38
CA ASP A 137 -3.94 -16.57 -16.57
C ASP A 137 -3.64 -15.30 -17.39
N GLY A 138 -4.12 -14.13 -16.95
CA GLY A 138 -3.88 -12.84 -17.61
C GLY A 138 -2.40 -12.51 -17.79
N VAL A 139 -1.57 -13.04 -16.88
CA VAL A 139 -0.11 -12.96 -16.94
C VAL A 139 0.43 -13.71 -18.17
N SER A 140 -0.14 -14.87 -18.49
CA SER A 140 0.27 -15.65 -19.66
C SER A 140 -0.08 -14.93 -20.98
N LEU A 141 -1.13 -14.10 -21.00
CA LEU A 141 -1.42 -13.22 -22.13
C LEU A 141 -0.39 -12.10 -22.22
N ALA A 142 -0.06 -11.41 -21.13
CA ALA A 142 0.99 -10.40 -21.09
C ALA A 142 2.36 -10.95 -21.54
N GLY A 143 2.69 -12.16 -21.09
CA GLY A 143 3.82 -12.98 -21.54
C GLY A 143 3.89 -13.17 -23.03
N TRP A 144 2.79 -13.62 -23.61
CA TRP A 144 2.69 -13.83 -25.04
C TRP A 144 2.84 -12.53 -25.84
N ILE A 145 2.20 -11.44 -25.40
CA ILE A 145 2.28 -10.13 -26.07
C ILE A 145 3.73 -9.67 -26.16
N LYS A 146 4.49 -9.77 -25.06
CA LYS A 146 5.90 -9.36 -25.08
C LYS A 146 6.79 -10.23 -25.96
N ALA A 147 6.52 -11.53 -26.04
CA ALA A 147 7.30 -12.42 -26.90
C ALA A 147 7.20 -12.03 -28.38
N GLN A 148 6.15 -11.27 -28.77
CA GLN A 148 6.00 -10.70 -30.10
C GLN A 148 6.83 -9.41 -30.24
N LYS A 149 8.00 -9.49 -30.87
CA LYS A 149 8.87 -8.32 -31.13
C LYS A 149 8.22 -7.23 -32.00
N ASN A 150 7.11 -7.56 -32.61
CA ASN A 150 6.40 -6.77 -33.59
C ASN A 150 5.13 -6.10 -32.98
N LEU A 151 4.78 -6.42 -31.74
CA LEU A 151 3.74 -5.71 -30.99
C LEU A 151 4.40 -4.66 -30.10
N ASP A 152 4.24 -3.39 -30.45
CA ASP A 152 4.69 -2.25 -29.65
C ASP A 152 3.48 -1.62 -28.94
N CYS A 153 2.98 -2.32 -27.91
CA CYS A 153 1.84 -1.89 -27.12
C CYS A 153 2.19 -1.87 -25.63
N LYS A 154 1.55 -0.95 -24.90
CA LYS A 154 1.69 -0.84 -23.44
C LYS A 154 0.72 -1.78 -22.76
N ILE A 155 1.16 -2.44 -21.69
CA ILE A 155 0.32 -3.39 -20.95
C ILE A 155 0.02 -2.84 -19.57
N ILE A 156 -1.25 -2.78 -19.19
CA ILE A 156 -1.72 -2.46 -17.84
C ILE A 156 -2.39 -3.70 -17.26
N LEU A 157 -1.93 -4.19 -16.12
CA LEU A 157 -2.58 -5.30 -15.42
C LEU A 157 -3.65 -4.80 -14.44
N MET A 158 -4.80 -5.48 -14.40
CA MET A 158 -5.89 -5.21 -13.48
C MET A 158 -6.02 -6.37 -12.49
N ASN A 159 -5.81 -6.11 -11.21
CA ASN A 159 -5.59 -7.14 -10.20
C ASN A 159 -6.69 -7.12 -9.13
N THR A 160 -7.18 -8.27 -8.68
CA THR A 160 -8.28 -8.32 -7.68
C THR A 160 -7.86 -7.91 -6.28
N SER A 161 -6.56 -7.97 -5.95
CA SER A 161 -6.02 -7.55 -4.66
C SER A 161 -4.70 -6.76 -4.78
N LEU A 162 -4.39 -5.95 -3.76
CA LEU A 162 -3.06 -5.33 -3.60
C LEU A 162 -1.94 -6.38 -3.46
N ARG A 163 -2.28 -7.64 -3.17
CA ARG A 163 -1.36 -8.79 -3.12
C ARG A 163 -1.03 -9.33 -4.51
N ASP A 164 -1.93 -9.22 -5.48
CA ASP A 164 -1.71 -9.70 -6.86
C ASP A 164 -0.88 -8.73 -7.72
N ARG A 165 -0.45 -7.58 -7.17
CA ARG A 165 0.57 -6.73 -7.79
C ARG A 165 1.93 -7.42 -7.98
N GLN A 166 2.16 -8.55 -7.30
CA GLN A 166 3.37 -9.37 -7.38
C GLN A 166 3.22 -10.58 -8.33
N VAL A 167 2.59 -10.38 -9.48
CA VAL A 167 2.97 -11.22 -10.64
C VAL A 167 4.41 -10.87 -10.96
N ASP A 168 5.28 -11.86 -11.12
CA ASP A 168 6.66 -11.69 -11.56
C ASP A 168 6.72 -10.98 -12.94
N ILE A 169 7.05 -9.69 -12.95
CA ILE A 169 7.16 -8.85 -14.16
C ILE A 169 8.63 -8.56 -14.48
N GLU A 170 9.60 -9.28 -13.90
CA GLU A 170 11.01 -9.17 -14.33
C GLU A 170 11.20 -9.93 -15.64
N GLY A 171 10.71 -9.30 -16.71
CA GLY A 171 10.66 -9.92 -18.01
C GLY A 171 9.43 -9.59 -18.83
N LEU A 172 8.45 -8.79 -18.36
CA LEU A 172 7.24 -8.39 -19.11
C LEU A 172 7.15 -6.86 -19.20
N ASN A 173 6.82 -6.25 -20.35
CA ASN A 173 6.90 -4.79 -20.57
C ASN A 173 5.62 -4.13 -20.03
N ILE A 174 5.23 -4.48 -18.80
CA ILE A 174 4.01 -4.02 -18.16
C ILE A 174 4.28 -2.62 -17.65
N SER A 175 3.50 -1.67 -18.15
CA SER A 175 3.69 -0.25 -17.93
C SER A 175 3.09 0.21 -16.59
N SER A 176 2.09 -0.51 -16.06
CA SER A 176 1.48 -0.24 -14.75
C SER A 176 0.53 -1.36 -14.30
N SER A 177 0.13 -1.36 -13.02
CA SER A 177 -0.89 -2.26 -12.46
C SER A 177 -1.90 -1.51 -11.59
N ILE A 178 -3.18 -1.87 -11.73
CA ILE A 178 -4.31 -1.24 -11.04
C ILE A 178 -5.06 -2.29 -10.23
N THR A 179 -5.44 -1.95 -9.00
CA THR A 179 -6.26 -2.84 -8.17
C THR A 179 -7.75 -2.64 -8.40
N LYS A 180 -8.51 -3.74 -8.45
CA LYS A 180 -9.97 -3.74 -8.47
C LYS A 180 -10.50 -3.41 -7.06
N PRO A 181 -11.60 -2.64 -6.92
CA PRO A 181 -12.37 -2.03 -8.00
C PRO A 181 -11.60 -0.90 -8.70
N VAL A 182 -11.54 -0.98 -10.04
CA VAL A 182 -10.82 0.00 -10.87
C VAL A 182 -11.46 1.37 -10.70
N ARG A 183 -10.70 2.34 -10.18
CA ARG A 183 -11.17 3.72 -10.02
C ARG A 183 -10.78 4.55 -11.24
N PRO A 184 -11.62 5.51 -11.67
CA PRO A 184 -11.29 6.40 -12.78
C PRO A 184 -9.94 7.12 -12.63
N SER A 185 -9.62 7.61 -11.42
CA SER A 185 -8.33 8.27 -11.15
C SER A 185 -7.14 7.33 -11.36
N ASP A 186 -7.20 6.15 -10.74
CA ASP A 186 -6.11 5.18 -10.73
C ASP A 186 -5.85 4.64 -12.15
N LEU A 187 -6.92 4.50 -12.95
CA LEU A 187 -6.84 4.11 -14.34
C LEU A 187 -6.27 5.23 -15.22
N LEU A 188 -6.68 6.48 -15.02
CA LEU A 188 -6.16 7.62 -15.79
C LEU A 188 -4.66 7.83 -15.52
N ASP A 189 -4.25 7.79 -14.26
CA ASP A 189 -2.84 7.95 -13.87
C ASP A 189 -1.97 6.83 -14.46
N ALA A 190 -2.48 5.59 -14.43
CA ALA A 190 -1.82 4.43 -15.03
C ALA A 190 -1.66 4.54 -16.55
N ILE A 191 -2.66 5.09 -17.25
CA ILE A 191 -2.60 5.35 -18.70
C ILE A 191 -1.60 6.46 -19.02
N ILE A 192 -1.64 7.57 -18.29
CA ILE A 192 -0.73 8.69 -18.48
C ILE A 192 0.72 8.25 -18.26
N GLY A 193 1.00 7.53 -17.16
CA GLY A 193 2.32 6.99 -16.87
C GLY A 193 2.84 6.06 -17.97
N ALA A 194 1.96 5.20 -18.51
CA ALA A 194 2.33 4.28 -19.59
C ALA A 194 2.69 4.98 -20.92
N VAL A 195 2.07 6.14 -21.20
CA VAL A 195 2.26 6.91 -22.43
C VAL A 195 3.52 7.78 -22.38
N VAL A 196 3.83 8.38 -21.22
CA VAL A 196 4.94 9.37 -21.07
C VAL A 196 6.34 8.76 -21.13
N HIS A 197 6.55 7.52 -20.68
CA HIS A 197 7.88 6.88 -20.59
C HIS A 197 8.46 6.36 -21.94
N THR A 198 8.13 6.99 -23.06
CA THR A 198 8.40 6.45 -24.40
C THR A 198 9.60 7.04 -25.16
N GLU A 199 10.35 8.02 -24.65
CA GLU A 199 11.33 8.75 -25.48
C GLU A 199 12.85 8.46 -25.31
N THR A 200 13.32 7.55 -24.45
CA THR A 200 14.78 7.26 -24.40
C THR A 200 15.12 5.77 -24.29
N GLY A 201 15.38 5.15 -25.44
CA GLY A 201 15.72 3.74 -25.59
C GLY A 201 17.15 3.34 -25.20
N GLN A 202 17.22 2.23 -24.47
CA GLN A 202 18.00 1.00 -24.75
C GLN A 202 19.32 1.16 -25.53
N GLU A 203 20.46 1.03 -24.83
CA GLU A 203 21.72 0.38 -25.29
C GLU A 203 22.93 0.56 -24.35
N LYS A 204 22.79 1.13 -23.14
CA LYS A 204 23.95 1.45 -22.26
C LYS A 204 23.96 0.82 -20.85
N GLU A 205 23.16 -0.20 -20.58
CA GLU A 205 23.00 -0.74 -19.22
C GLU A 205 24.02 -1.81 -18.80
N ALA A 206 24.80 -2.40 -19.72
CA ALA A 206 25.65 -3.55 -19.37
C ALA A 206 27.00 -3.21 -18.68
N GLU A 207 27.40 -1.94 -18.59
CA GLU A 207 28.70 -1.55 -18.00
C GLU A 207 28.60 -0.64 -16.76
N ALA A 208 27.42 -0.10 -16.43
CA ALA A 208 27.24 0.86 -15.33
C ALA A 208 26.95 0.23 -13.94
N GLN A 209 26.47 -1.02 -13.91
CA GLN A 209 25.95 -1.70 -12.71
C GLN A 209 26.98 -2.00 -11.60
N LYS A 210 28.28 -1.73 -11.79
CA LYS A 210 29.30 -1.93 -10.74
C LYS A 210 29.73 -0.66 -10.01
N SER A 211 29.17 0.50 -10.34
CA SER A 211 29.64 1.79 -9.78
C SER A 211 28.57 2.67 -9.10
N ALA A 212 27.29 2.31 -9.13
CA ALA A 212 26.19 3.14 -8.61
C ALA A 212 25.88 2.96 -7.11
N GLN A 213 26.51 2.00 -6.41
CA GLN A 213 26.15 1.64 -5.03
C GLN A 213 26.70 2.58 -3.93
N SER A 214 27.13 3.79 -4.29
CA SER A 214 27.58 4.82 -3.33
C SER A 214 27.42 6.24 -3.88
N ARG A 215 26.20 6.61 -4.27
CA ARG A 215 25.84 8.03 -4.38
C ARG A 215 25.43 8.50 -2.99
N GLU A 216 26.39 9.05 -2.25
CA GLU A 216 26.27 9.56 -0.88
C GLU A 216 25.13 10.58 -0.79
N MET A 217 24.04 10.23 -0.08
CA MET A 217 23.16 11.25 0.48
C MET A 217 23.97 12.05 1.51
N GLN A 218 23.80 13.36 1.55
CA GLN A 218 24.45 14.18 2.58
C GLN A 218 24.01 13.69 3.98
N PRO A 219 24.91 13.58 4.96
CA PRO A 219 24.54 13.20 6.32
C PRO A 219 23.50 14.15 6.91
N LEU A 220 22.29 13.65 7.16
CA LEU A 220 21.21 14.39 7.82
C LEU A 220 21.23 14.14 9.32
N LYS A 221 20.85 15.16 10.09
CA LYS A 221 20.54 15.06 11.51
C LYS A 221 19.02 14.94 11.68
N ILE A 222 18.57 13.73 11.96
CA ILE A 222 17.16 13.36 11.98
C ILE A 222 16.68 13.18 13.41
N LEU A 223 15.63 13.89 13.81
CA LEU A 223 14.94 13.63 15.08
C LEU A 223 13.95 12.49 14.88
N VAL A 224 13.97 11.49 15.77
CA VAL A 224 13.04 10.36 15.73
C VAL A 224 12.25 10.33 17.03
N ALA A 225 10.95 10.57 16.93
CA ALA A 225 10.00 10.44 18.03
C ALA A 225 9.26 9.11 17.92
N GLU A 226 9.61 8.16 18.77
CA GLU A 226 9.09 6.79 18.77
C GLU A 226 9.11 6.27 20.21
N ASP A 227 8.02 5.69 20.71
CA ASP A 227 7.90 5.30 22.12
C ASP A 227 8.41 3.87 22.40
N THR A 228 8.57 3.05 21.36
CA THR A 228 8.93 1.65 21.47
C THR A 228 10.45 1.46 21.30
N PRO A 229 11.18 0.98 22.32
CA PRO A 229 12.65 0.83 22.27
C PRO A 229 13.16 0.00 21.09
N PHE A 230 12.42 -1.03 20.68
CA PHE A 230 12.75 -1.84 19.52
C PHE A 230 12.73 -1.01 18.23
N ASN A 231 11.65 -0.26 17.99
CA ASN A 231 11.52 0.61 16.82
C ASN A 231 12.58 1.73 16.84
N GLN A 232 12.87 2.31 18.00
CA GLN A 232 13.95 3.30 18.15
C GLN A 232 15.30 2.73 17.68
N LYS A 233 15.66 1.53 18.14
CA LYS A 233 16.91 0.85 17.73
C LYS A 233 16.90 0.52 16.25
N PHE A 234 15.78 0.00 15.73
CA PHE A 234 15.60 -0.34 14.32
C PHE A 234 15.80 0.87 13.41
N ILE A 235 15.09 1.98 13.67
CA ILE A 235 15.21 3.22 12.90
C ILE A 235 16.62 3.81 13.01
N THR A 236 17.22 3.81 14.21
CA THR A 236 18.60 4.28 14.43
C THR A 236 19.59 3.54 13.53
N ARG A 237 19.45 2.21 13.42
CA ARG A 237 20.32 1.38 12.59
C ARG A 237 20.11 1.66 11.10
N LEU A 238 18.86 1.76 10.63
CA LEU A 238 18.56 2.10 9.24
C LEU A 238 19.17 3.45 8.84
N LEU A 239 18.91 4.48 9.65
CA LEU A 239 19.43 5.83 9.40
C LEU A 239 20.96 5.88 9.45
N GLY A 240 21.58 5.20 10.42
CA GLY A 240 23.04 5.10 10.53
C GLY A 240 23.68 4.42 9.31
N ARG A 241 23.02 3.40 8.73
CA ARG A 241 23.45 2.73 7.50
C ARG A 241 23.45 3.66 6.29
N TRP A 242 22.50 4.59 6.24
CA TRP A 242 22.43 5.63 5.20
C TRP A 242 23.30 6.85 5.49
N GLY A 243 24.15 6.79 6.53
CA GLY A 243 25.05 7.88 6.90
C GLY A 243 24.39 9.03 7.65
N HIS A 244 23.15 8.86 8.12
CA HIS A 244 22.42 9.87 8.88
C HIS A 244 22.65 9.71 10.39
N THR A 245 22.52 10.82 11.11
CA THR A 245 22.57 10.87 12.58
C THR A 245 21.15 10.88 13.13
N ALA A 246 20.74 9.81 13.82
CA ALA A 246 19.44 9.74 14.48
C ALA A 246 19.53 10.25 15.93
N ILE A 247 18.66 11.19 16.30
CA ILE A 247 18.47 11.66 17.68
C ILE A 247 17.12 11.17 18.17
N ILE A 248 17.12 10.31 19.19
CA ILE A 248 15.92 9.60 19.65
C ILE A 248 15.24 10.33 20.80
N VAL A 249 13.92 10.46 20.73
CA VAL A 249 13.05 10.88 21.83
C VAL A 249 11.88 9.90 21.98
N GLY A 250 11.45 9.66 23.23
CA GLY A 250 10.45 8.63 23.54
C GLY A 250 8.99 9.08 23.56
N ASP A 251 8.71 10.36 23.32
CA ASP A 251 7.37 10.93 23.35
C ASP A 251 7.29 12.26 22.58
N GLY A 252 6.07 12.69 22.24
CA GLY A 252 5.83 13.92 21.50
C GLY A 252 6.24 15.19 22.23
N ARG A 253 6.21 15.20 23.57
CA ARG A 253 6.60 16.38 24.37
C ARG A 253 8.11 16.63 24.29
N ARG A 254 8.90 15.56 24.35
CA ARG A 254 10.35 15.61 24.15
C ARG A 254 10.70 15.99 22.72
N ALA A 255 9.91 15.56 21.73
CA ALA A 255 10.09 15.98 20.34
C ALA A 255 9.93 17.50 20.18
N VAL A 256 8.84 18.08 20.70
CA VAL A 256 8.64 19.55 20.71
C VAL A 256 9.77 20.27 21.45
N THR A 257 10.23 19.72 22.58
CA THR A 257 11.33 20.31 23.37
C THR A 257 12.64 20.29 22.57
N ALA A 258 12.98 19.17 21.94
CA ALA A 258 14.17 19.03 21.11
C ALA A 258 14.19 20.04 19.95
N VAL A 259 13.07 20.19 19.21
CA VAL A 259 12.94 21.17 18.12
C VAL A 259 13.01 22.63 18.62
N SER A 260 12.65 22.86 19.89
CA SER A 260 12.78 24.19 20.49
C SER A 260 14.25 24.55 20.76
N GLU A 261 15.07 23.58 21.15
CA GLU A 261 16.45 23.74 21.61
C GLU A 261 17.50 23.63 20.49
N ASP A 262 17.21 22.83 19.46
CA ASP A 262 18.17 22.50 18.40
C ASP A 262 17.50 22.45 17.02
N ARG A 263 18.31 22.38 15.97
CA ARG A 263 17.87 22.20 14.58
C ARG A 263 18.08 20.77 14.11
N TYR A 264 17.16 20.35 13.25
CA TYR A 264 17.12 19.04 12.61
C TYR A 264 16.79 19.24 11.13
N ASP A 265 17.28 18.33 10.30
CA ASP A 265 17.03 18.37 8.85
C ASP A 265 15.71 17.67 8.48
N LEU A 266 15.24 16.78 9.36
CA LEU A 266 14.03 15.98 9.20
C LEU A 266 13.56 15.46 10.56
N ILE A 267 12.25 15.28 10.71
CA ILE A 267 11.64 14.63 11.87
C ILE A 267 10.87 13.38 11.41
N LEU A 268 11.16 12.23 12.00
CA LEU A 268 10.30 11.04 11.93
C LEU A 268 9.41 11.03 13.18
N MET A 269 8.10 11.10 12.99
CA MET A 269 7.13 11.28 14.08
C MET A 269 6.17 10.09 14.15
N ASP A 270 6.28 9.28 15.20
CA ASP A 270 5.25 8.30 15.51
C ASP A 270 3.93 8.99 15.83
N VAL A 271 2.86 8.59 15.16
CA VAL A 271 1.54 9.16 15.42
C VAL A 271 0.99 8.70 16.77
N GLN A 272 1.28 7.46 17.19
CA GLN A 272 0.71 6.88 18.41
C GLN A 272 1.74 6.80 19.53
N MET A 273 1.88 7.88 20.29
CA MET A 273 2.75 7.95 21.46
C MET A 273 1.96 8.28 22.74
N PRO A 274 2.40 7.83 23.93
CA PRO A 274 1.80 8.18 25.20
C PRO A 274 2.04 9.66 25.56
N GLU A 275 1.18 10.19 26.43
CA GLU A 275 1.19 11.57 26.96
C GLU A 275 0.92 12.69 25.94
N MET A 276 1.62 12.70 24.81
CA MET A 276 1.45 13.63 23.70
C MET A 276 1.64 12.85 22.40
N ASP A 277 0.57 12.78 21.61
CA ASP A 277 0.59 12.06 20.34
C ASP A 277 1.30 12.85 19.23
N GLY A 278 1.54 12.20 18.10
CA GLY A 278 2.27 12.83 16.98
C GLY A 278 1.53 13.99 16.33
N PHE A 279 0.19 14.02 16.39
CA PHE A 279 -0.61 15.13 15.87
C PHE A 279 -0.49 16.37 16.77
N GLU A 280 -0.62 16.19 18.09
CA GLU A 280 -0.42 17.26 19.07
C GLU A 280 1.01 17.81 19.04
N ALA A 281 2.00 16.93 18.89
CA ALA A 281 3.40 17.32 18.76
C ALA A 281 3.63 18.14 17.48
N THR A 282 3.09 17.68 16.35
CA THR A 282 3.19 18.37 15.05
C THR A 282 2.59 19.76 15.13
N ALA A 283 1.37 19.91 15.67
CA ALA A 283 0.72 21.21 15.80
C ALA A 283 1.61 22.21 16.59
N LYS A 284 2.21 21.76 17.70
CA LYS A 284 3.13 22.60 18.49
C LYS A 284 4.44 22.91 17.78
N ILE A 285 4.97 21.97 17.01
CA ILE A 285 6.16 22.22 16.18
C ILE A 285 5.84 23.29 15.13
N ARG A 286 4.71 23.19 14.42
CA ARG A 286 4.29 24.22 13.46
C ARG A 286 4.09 25.60 14.11
N GLU A 287 3.55 25.69 15.32
CA GLU A 287 3.50 26.96 16.08
C GLU A 287 4.88 27.53 16.42
N LEU A 288 5.89 26.68 16.64
CA LEU A 288 7.28 27.12 16.85
C LEU A 288 7.92 27.60 15.53
N GLU A 289 7.63 26.91 14.43
CA GLU A 289 8.08 27.26 13.08
C GLU A 289 7.55 28.62 12.63
N GLU A 290 6.27 28.91 12.86
CA GLU A 290 5.69 30.24 12.56
C GLU A 290 6.45 31.38 13.25
N LYS A 291 6.97 31.14 14.46
CA LYS A 291 7.75 32.14 15.22
C LYS A 291 9.20 32.25 14.75
N LYS A 292 9.79 31.13 14.33
CA LYS A 292 11.20 31.05 13.89
C LYS A 292 11.37 31.39 12.41
N GLY A 293 10.32 31.26 11.60
CA GLY A 293 10.34 31.46 10.15
C GLY A 293 11.04 30.33 9.39
N GLU A 294 11.10 29.13 9.97
CA GLU A 294 11.82 27.98 9.42
C GLU A 294 10.92 26.76 9.47
N HIS A 295 10.94 25.95 8.41
CA HIS A 295 10.13 24.75 8.29
C HIS A 295 11.04 23.53 8.27
N THR A 296 10.80 22.60 9.19
CA THR A 296 11.48 21.31 9.28
C THR A 296 10.53 20.23 8.76
N PRO A 297 10.91 19.44 7.75
CA PRO A 297 10.04 18.41 7.23
C PRO A 297 9.71 17.34 8.30
N ILE A 298 8.45 16.89 8.36
CA ILE A 298 7.94 15.88 9.29
C ILE A 298 7.33 14.72 8.48
N ILE A 299 7.89 13.53 8.64
CA ILE A 299 7.33 12.27 8.12
C ILE A 299 6.57 11.56 9.24
N ALA A 300 5.28 11.36 9.04
CA ALA A 300 4.44 10.59 9.95
C ALA A 300 4.77 9.09 9.89
N MET A 301 4.88 8.41 11.03
CA MET A 301 4.92 6.95 11.09
C MET A 301 3.58 6.46 11.63
N THR A 302 2.75 5.84 10.77
CA THR A 302 1.34 5.56 11.10
C THR A 302 1.05 4.07 11.19
N ALA A 303 0.21 3.63 12.12
CA ALA A 303 -0.13 2.21 12.27
C ALA A 303 -1.03 1.63 11.15
N HIS A 304 -1.57 2.48 10.28
CA HIS A 304 -2.59 2.15 9.30
C HIS A 304 -2.33 2.83 7.95
N ALA A 305 -2.47 2.06 6.87
CA ALA A 305 -2.46 2.53 5.48
C ALA A 305 -3.90 2.74 4.95
N MET A 306 -4.87 2.99 5.84
CA MET A 306 -6.28 3.12 5.46
C MET A 306 -6.55 4.49 4.82
N LYS A 307 -7.55 4.53 3.93
CA LYS A 307 -8.03 5.75 3.27
C LYS A 307 -8.43 6.79 4.33
N GLY A 308 -7.81 7.97 4.31
CA GLY A 308 -8.03 9.04 5.29
C GLY A 308 -6.87 9.22 6.28
N ASP A 309 -6.05 8.21 6.57
CA ASP A 309 -4.95 8.39 7.53
C ASP A 309 -3.80 9.23 6.95
N ARG A 310 -3.52 9.07 5.64
CA ARG A 310 -2.61 9.95 4.92
C ARG A 310 -3.13 11.38 4.93
N GLU A 311 -4.37 11.59 4.51
CA GLU A 311 -4.99 12.91 4.47
C GLU A 311 -4.98 13.56 5.85
N ARG A 312 -5.28 12.81 6.91
CA ARG A 312 -5.21 13.32 8.30
C ARG A 312 -3.81 13.75 8.72
N CYS A 313 -2.77 13.03 8.33
CA CYS A 313 -1.38 13.41 8.63
C CYS A 313 -1.00 14.71 7.91
N LEU A 314 -1.34 14.81 6.62
CA LEU A 314 -1.06 15.99 5.82
C LEU A 314 -1.87 17.22 6.27
N ASP A 315 -3.16 17.03 6.58
CA ASP A 315 -4.05 18.08 7.09
C ASP A 315 -3.60 18.58 8.47
N ALA A 316 -2.95 17.73 9.26
CA ALA A 316 -2.32 18.12 10.52
C ALA A 316 -0.99 18.89 10.35
N GLY A 317 -0.55 19.05 9.10
CA GLY A 317 0.66 19.79 8.75
C GLY A 317 1.92 18.94 8.69
N MET A 318 1.83 17.61 8.59
CA MET A 318 2.99 16.75 8.26
C MET A 318 3.24 16.76 6.74
N ASP A 319 4.46 16.44 6.32
CA ASP A 319 4.89 16.62 4.91
C ASP A 319 4.85 15.32 4.11
N ASP A 320 5.02 14.18 4.78
CA ASP A 320 4.79 12.86 4.20
C ASP A 320 4.44 11.83 5.29
N TYR A 321 4.25 10.57 4.91
CA TYR A 321 3.94 9.48 5.81
C TYR A 321 4.59 8.16 5.39
N VAL A 322 4.83 7.29 6.36
CA VAL A 322 5.29 5.92 6.18
C VAL A 322 4.41 5.02 7.06
N PRO A 323 3.75 4.01 6.48
CA PRO A 323 2.99 3.06 7.27
C PRO A 323 3.93 2.18 8.10
N LYS A 324 3.49 1.84 9.32
CA LYS A 324 4.05 0.80 10.16
C LYS A 324 3.40 -0.55 9.78
N PRO A 325 4.15 -1.66 9.68
CA PRO A 325 5.59 -1.79 9.97
C PRO A 325 6.47 -1.03 8.98
N ILE A 326 7.54 -0.41 9.49
CA ILE A 326 8.42 0.48 8.72
C ILE A 326 9.26 -0.37 7.77
N SER A 327 9.07 -0.19 6.46
CA SER A 327 9.97 -0.78 5.47
C SER A 327 11.14 0.16 5.17
N SER A 328 12.35 -0.41 5.02
CA SER A 328 13.56 0.32 4.68
C SER A 328 13.38 1.15 3.40
N GLU A 329 12.73 0.56 2.39
CA GLU A 329 12.48 1.22 1.10
C GLU A 329 11.50 2.39 1.21
N ALA A 330 10.37 2.21 1.90
CA ALA A 330 9.37 3.28 2.03
C ALA A 330 9.94 4.47 2.82
N LEU A 331 10.69 4.19 3.88
CA LEU A 331 11.34 5.24 4.67
C LEU A 331 12.42 5.97 3.86
N LEU A 332 13.26 5.25 3.11
CA LEU A 332 14.28 5.85 2.27
C LEU A 332 13.68 6.76 1.19
N ASN A 333 12.60 6.30 0.55
CA ASN A 333 11.91 7.06 -0.49
C ASN A 333 11.27 8.34 0.09
N ALA A 334 10.58 8.24 1.22
CA ALA A 334 9.99 9.41 1.88
C ALA A 334 11.05 10.46 2.27
N ILE A 335 12.22 10.02 2.77
CA ILE A 335 13.36 10.91 3.07
C ILE A 335 13.86 11.61 1.81
N ARG A 336 14.04 10.86 0.70
CA ARG A 336 14.55 11.40 -0.57
C ARG A 336 13.62 12.43 -1.22
N ILE A 337 12.31 12.23 -1.09
CA ILE A 337 11.30 13.15 -1.62
C ILE A 337 11.38 14.50 -0.89
N LEU A 338 11.51 14.48 0.44
CA LEU A 338 11.48 15.69 1.26
C LEU A 338 12.84 16.38 1.39
N VAL A 339 13.94 15.63 1.31
CA VAL A 339 15.31 16.14 1.41
C VAL A 339 16.12 15.69 0.19
N PRO A 340 15.86 16.26 -1.00
CA PRO A 340 16.58 15.90 -2.20
C PRO A 340 18.06 16.34 -2.10
N PRO A 341 19.03 15.54 -2.57
CA PRO A 341 20.43 15.95 -2.58
C PRO A 341 20.63 17.19 -3.48
N GLU A 342 21.45 18.15 -3.03
CA GLU A 342 21.77 19.36 -3.81
C GLU A 342 22.32 18.97 -5.21
N HIS A 343 21.63 19.43 -6.25
CA HIS A 343 21.88 19.06 -7.64
C HIS A 343 23.11 19.77 -8.25
N HIS A 344 24.08 18.98 -8.69
CA HIS A 344 24.91 19.32 -9.85
C HIS A 344 24.75 18.25 -10.94
N GLY A 345 23.96 18.56 -11.97
CA GLY A 345 23.88 17.83 -13.24
C GLY A 345 22.71 16.84 -13.34
N PRO A 346 22.20 16.58 -14.57
CA PRO A 346 20.88 16.00 -14.77
C PRO A 346 20.92 14.47 -14.69
N ASP A 347 20.30 13.89 -13.67
CA ASP A 347 20.04 12.45 -13.51
C ASP A 347 18.56 12.29 -13.13
N LYS A 348 17.72 11.57 -13.87
CA LYS A 348 17.65 10.11 -14.05
C LYS A 348 17.46 9.40 -12.71
N GLU A 349 16.18 9.19 -12.39
CA GLU A 349 15.73 8.39 -11.27
C GLU A 349 15.79 6.89 -11.62
N GLU A 350 16.47 6.16 -10.75
CA GLU A 350 16.77 4.73 -10.80
C GLU A 350 16.04 4.11 -9.61
N SER A 351 14.98 3.33 -9.88
CA SER A 351 14.31 2.49 -8.89
C SER A 351 15.03 1.14 -8.79
N ALA A 352 15.29 0.73 -7.55
CA ALA A 352 15.97 -0.50 -7.23
C ALA A 352 15.11 -1.74 -7.52
N VAL A 353 15.78 -2.80 -7.98
CA VAL A 353 15.28 -4.11 -8.36
C VAL A 353 15.23 -5.01 -7.12
N ILE A 354 14.13 -5.74 -6.88
CA ILE A 354 14.11 -6.88 -5.95
C ILE A 354 13.28 -8.03 -6.54
N GLU A 355 13.98 -9.14 -6.75
CA GLU A 355 13.51 -10.45 -7.23
C GLU A 355 12.42 -11.11 -6.35
N ASN A 356 11.64 -11.98 -7.00
CA ASN A 356 10.56 -12.88 -6.56
C ASN A 356 10.66 -13.68 -5.24
N ALA A 357 9.50 -14.01 -4.63
CA ALA A 357 8.80 -15.33 -4.70
C ALA A 357 7.83 -15.59 -3.49
N GLN A 358 6.95 -16.59 -3.66
CA GLN A 358 5.73 -16.96 -2.91
C GLN A 358 5.93 -17.77 -1.58
N PRO A 359 4.87 -18.12 -0.81
CA PRO A 359 4.86 -18.06 0.66
C PRO A 359 5.14 -19.37 1.38
N VAL A 360 6.12 -19.34 2.29
CA VAL A 360 6.21 -19.97 3.63
C VAL A 360 7.48 -19.34 4.21
N ILE A 361 7.39 -18.47 5.24
CA ILE A 361 8.49 -17.62 5.79
C ILE A 361 9.79 -17.80 5.00
N ASP A 362 9.85 -17.11 3.87
CA ASP A 362 10.93 -17.32 2.92
C ASP A 362 12.16 -16.60 3.49
N LYS A 363 13.20 -17.38 3.82
CA LYS A 363 14.47 -16.88 4.33
C LYS A 363 15.03 -15.81 3.38
N ASP A 364 14.82 -15.98 2.08
CA ASP A 364 15.27 -15.05 1.05
C ASP A 364 14.40 -13.79 0.97
N ALA A 365 13.09 -13.88 1.26
CA ALA A 365 12.22 -12.69 1.35
C ALA A 365 12.45 -11.88 2.63
N LEU A 366 12.67 -12.55 3.77
CA LEU A 366 13.07 -11.91 5.01
C LEU A 366 14.45 -11.25 4.85
N LEU A 367 15.38 -11.90 4.15
CA LEU A 367 16.69 -11.35 3.85
C LEU A 367 16.60 -10.15 2.87
N LYS A 368 15.78 -10.22 1.83
CA LYS A 368 15.52 -9.13 0.87
C LYS A 368 14.88 -7.91 1.53
N ALA A 369 13.97 -8.10 2.48
CA ALA A 369 13.39 -7.00 3.27
C ALA A 369 14.43 -6.23 4.10
N PHE A 370 15.58 -6.85 4.34
CA PHE A 370 16.73 -6.28 5.03
C PHE A 370 17.90 -6.01 4.06
N ASP A 371 17.61 -5.76 2.78
CA ASP A 371 18.59 -5.43 1.73
C ASP A 371 19.71 -6.47 1.55
N ASN A 372 19.41 -7.74 1.79
CA ASN A 372 20.35 -8.86 1.81
C ASN A 372 21.47 -8.79 2.87
N ASP A 373 21.25 -8.03 3.94
CA ASP A 373 22.19 -7.87 5.05
C ASP A 373 21.92 -8.85 6.19
N TRP A 374 22.65 -9.96 6.18
CA TRP A 374 22.54 -11.02 7.19
C TRP A 374 22.96 -10.58 8.59
N ASP A 375 23.97 -9.71 8.71
CA ASP A 375 24.45 -9.25 10.01
C ASP A 375 23.41 -8.33 10.66
N PHE A 376 22.81 -7.43 9.87
CA PHE A 376 21.73 -6.57 10.33
C PHE A 376 20.46 -7.38 10.68
N LEU A 377 20.07 -8.34 9.83
CA LEU A 377 18.93 -9.22 10.13
C LEU A 377 19.14 -9.99 11.43
N LYS A 378 20.35 -10.51 11.68
CA LYS A 378 20.70 -11.22 12.91
C LYS A 378 20.60 -10.32 14.14
N GLU A 379 21.11 -9.10 14.06
CA GLU A 379 20.97 -8.14 15.15
C GLU A 379 19.50 -7.82 15.45
N VAL A 380 18.66 -7.69 14.42
CA VAL A 380 17.23 -7.39 14.59
C VAL A 380 16.48 -8.58 15.19
N ILE A 381 16.84 -9.80 14.80
CA ILE A 381 16.37 -11.05 15.41
C ILE A 381 16.80 -11.13 16.89
N ASP A 382 18.06 -10.85 17.20
CA ASP A 382 18.57 -10.90 18.58
C ASP A 382 17.86 -9.87 19.48
N MET A 383 17.59 -8.67 18.95
CA MET A 383 16.79 -7.65 19.63
C MET A 383 15.36 -8.14 19.89
N PHE A 384 14.72 -8.77 18.88
CA PHE A 384 13.38 -9.34 19.04
C PHE A 384 13.35 -10.39 20.14
N ILE A 385 14.23 -11.39 20.08
CA ILE A 385 14.32 -12.50 21.03
C ILE A 385 14.53 -11.99 22.47
N ALA A 386 15.28 -10.90 22.64
CA ALA A 386 15.48 -10.29 23.95
C ALA A 386 14.24 -9.57 24.50
N ASP A 387 13.49 -8.86 23.63
CA ASP A 387 12.45 -7.91 24.05
C ASP A 387 11.03 -8.54 24.10
N TYR A 388 10.70 -9.51 23.21
CA TYR A 388 9.33 -10.07 23.12
C TYR A 388 8.83 -10.80 24.38
N PRO A 389 9.65 -11.50 25.20
CA PRO A 389 9.15 -12.23 26.38
C PRO A 389 8.57 -11.29 27.45
N GLU A 390 9.16 -10.11 27.62
CA GLU A 390 8.65 -9.09 28.55
C GLU A 390 7.29 -8.55 28.07
N MET A 391 7.13 -8.33 26.77
CA MET A 391 5.86 -7.88 26.20
C MET A 391 4.76 -8.92 26.34
N LEU A 392 5.06 -10.20 26.12
CA LEU A 392 4.12 -11.29 26.36
C LEU A 392 3.67 -11.33 27.82
N LYS A 393 4.60 -11.18 28.76
CA LYS A 393 4.28 -11.09 30.18
C LYS A 393 3.37 -9.90 30.48
N ASN A 394 3.68 -8.73 29.92
CA ASN A 394 2.87 -7.51 30.12
C ASN A 394 1.45 -7.66 29.54
N ILE A 395 1.29 -8.31 28.38
CA ILE A 395 -0.02 -8.66 27.82
C ILE A 395 -0.77 -9.61 28.76
N HIS A 396 -0.10 -10.64 29.27
CA HIS A 396 -0.70 -11.57 30.22
C HIS A 396 -1.18 -10.87 31.49
N ASP A 397 -0.34 -10.04 32.09
CA ASP A 397 -0.64 -9.29 33.30
C ASP A 397 -1.81 -8.30 33.08
N ALA A 398 -1.86 -7.64 31.92
CA ALA A 398 -2.98 -6.76 31.53
C ALA A 398 -4.30 -7.52 31.40
N ILE A 399 -4.29 -8.74 30.83
CA ILE A 399 -5.48 -9.61 30.73
C ILE A 399 -5.95 -10.04 32.12
N GLN A 400 -5.04 -10.45 33.02
CA GLN A 400 -5.39 -10.90 34.38
C GLN A 400 -5.95 -9.76 35.23
N THR A 401 -5.39 -8.55 35.09
CA THR A 401 -5.81 -7.36 35.84
C THR A 401 -6.98 -6.61 35.19
N LYS A 402 -7.41 -7.03 33.98
CA LYS A 402 -8.41 -6.37 33.14
C LYS A 402 -8.06 -4.91 32.80
N ASP A 403 -6.77 -4.61 32.65
CA ASP A 403 -6.27 -3.29 32.24
C ASP A 403 -6.32 -3.19 30.70
N ALA A 404 -7.47 -2.75 30.18
CA ALA A 404 -7.70 -2.62 28.74
C ALA A 404 -6.73 -1.63 28.05
N PRO A 405 -6.43 -0.44 28.63
CA PRO A 405 -5.41 0.45 28.08
C PRO A 405 -4.01 -0.18 28.03
N ALA A 406 -3.57 -0.91 29.07
CA ALA A 406 -2.28 -1.58 29.05
C ALA A 406 -2.22 -2.71 28.02
N LEU A 407 -3.32 -3.46 27.85
CA LEU A 407 -3.45 -4.47 26.81
C LEU A 407 -3.31 -3.86 25.42
N GLN A 408 -4.05 -2.78 25.14
CA GLN A 408 -4.01 -2.08 23.86
C GLN A 408 -2.59 -1.63 23.51
N ARG A 409 -1.93 -0.90 24.43
CA ARG A 409 -0.56 -0.39 24.21
C ARG A 409 0.45 -1.50 23.98
N THR A 410 0.44 -2.53 24.83
CA THR A 410 1.45 -3.59 24.75
C THR A 410 1.24 -4.48 23.51
N ALA A 411 -0.02 -4.76 23.16
CA ALA A 411 -0.35 -5.52 21.95
C ALA A 411 -0.04 -4.72 20.67
N HIS A 412 -0.25 -3.40 20.68
CA HIS A 412 0.14 -2.51 19.59
C HIS A 412 1.65 -2.56 19.34
N ALA A 413 2.46 -2.38 20.41
CA ALA A 413 3.91 -2.44 20.29
C ALA A 413 4.39 -3.80 19.77
N LEU A 414 3.79 -4.91 20.23
CA LEU A 414 4.15 -6.27 19.79
C LEU A 414 3.77 -6.51 18.33
N LYS A 415 2.61 -6.01 17.90
CA LYS A 415 2.18 -6.04 16.49
C LYS A 415 3.17 -5.29 15.60
N GLY A 416 3.62 -4.10 16.00
CA GLY A 416 4.61 -3.32 15.24
C GLY A 416 5.92 -4.10 15.05
N MET A 417 6.39 -4.72 16.12
CA MET A 417 7.59 -5.55 16.12
C MET A 417 7.45 -6.77 15.19
N LEU A 418 6.32 -7.49 15.27
CA LEU A 418 6.05 -8.66 14.42
C LEU A 418 5.87 -8.31 12.94
N GLY A 419 5.34 -7.12 12.65
CA GLY A 419 5.17 -6.63 11.30
C GLY A 419 6.50 -6.48 10.56
N ASN A 420 7.60 -6.15 11.25
CA ASN A 420 8.92 -6.00 10.62
C ASN A 420 9.48 -7.33 10.09
N PHE A 421 9.01 -8.46 10.62
CA PHE A 421 9.43 -9.80 10.20
C PHE A 421 8.45 -10.46 9.22
N GLN A 422 7.42 -9.73 8.77
CA GLN A 422 6.39 -10.22 7.84
C GLN A 422 5.64 -11.48 8.34
N VAL A 423 5.49 -11.64 9.65
CA VAL A 423 4.84 -12.82 10.26
C VAL A 423 3.33 -12.54 10.41
N GLU A 424 2.58 -12.75 9.33
CA GLU A 424 1.16 -12.33 9.24
C GLU A 424 0.28 -12.92 10.36
N THR A 425 0.44 -14.20 10.70
CA THR A 425 -0.44 -14.86 11.68
C THR A 425 -0.27 -14.27 13.08
N ALA A 426 0.98 -14.09 13.52
CA ALA A 426 1.30 -13.54 14.83
C ALA A 426 0.93 -12.05 14.89
N THR A 427 1.20 -11.31 13.81
CA THR A 427 0.83 -9.90 13.68
C THR A 427 -0.68 -9.71 13.79
N GLN A 428 -1.47 -10.58 13.15
CA GLN A 428 -2.94 -10.52 13.20
C GLN A 428 -3.48 -10.83 14.60
N LYS A 429 -2.86 -11.74 15.35
CA LYS A 429 -3.26 -12.03 16.74
C LYS A 429 -2.92 -10.89 17.68
N ALA A 430 -1.75 -10.27 17.53
CA ALA A 430 -1.38 -9.06 18.27
C ALA A 430 -2.36 -7.91 17.96
N TYR A 431 -2.74 -7.72 16.69
CA TYR A 431 -3.79 -6.76 16.31
C TYR A 431 -5.15 -7.05 16.95
N ASN A 432 -5.56 -8.32 17.02
CA ASN A 432 -6.83 -8.68 17.67
C ASN A 432 -6.83 -8.33 19.16
N LEU A 433 -5.70 -8.54 19.86
CA LEU A 433 -5.53 -8.13 21.26
C LEU A 433 -5.52 -6.60 21.42
N GLU A 434 -4.86 -5.89 20.51
CA GLU A 434 -4.89 -4.41 20.45
C GLU A 434 -6.33 -3.91 20.35
N LYS A 435 -7.10 -4.47 19.40
CA LYS A 435 -8.51 -4.12 19.19
C LYS A 435 -9.37 -4.42 20.42
N MET A 436 -9.20 -5.58 21.05
CA MET A 436 -9.90 -5.94 22.28
C MET A 436 -9.63 -4.96 23.43
N GLY A 437 -8.39 -4.49 23.56
CA GLY A 437 -8.03 -3.43 24.51
C GLY A 437 -8.71 -2.10 24.19
N GLY A 438 -8.75 -1.70 22.92
CA GLY A 438 -9.42 -0.46 22.49
C GLY A 438 -10.95 -0.48 22.61
N GLU A 439 -11.58 -1.65 22.48
CA GLU A 439 -13.02 -1.84 22.64
C GLU A 439 -13.44 -2.14 24.10
N GLU A 440 -12.49 -2.18 25.03
CA GLU A 440 -12.69 -2.58 26.44
C GLU A 440 -13.36 -3.96 26.61
N ASN A 441 -13.23 -4.85 25.61
CA ASN A 441 -13.84 -6.17 25.60
C ASN A 441 -12.77 -7.29 25.62
N LEU A 442 -12.53 -7.83 26.81
CA LEU A 442 -11.45 -8.81 27.06
C LEU A 442 -11.94 -10.27 27.14
N GLU A 443 -13.22 -10.56 26.85
CA GLU A 443 -13.81 -11.90 27.07
C GLU A 443 -13.06 -13.04 26.35
N GLN A 444 -12.41 -12.75 25.22
CA GLN A 444 -11.64 -13.72 24.41
C GLN A 444 -10.13 -13.48 24.41
N ALA A 445 -9.64 -12.50 25.19
CA ALA A 445 -8.24 -12.11 25.14
C ALA A 445 -7.29 -13.23 25.61
N ALA A 446 -7.72 -14.06 26.58
CA ALA A 446 -6.93 -15.18 27.08
C ALA A 446 -6.70 -16.30 26.03
N ASP A 447 -7.72 -16.55 25.19
CA ASP A 447 -7.64 -17.57 24.13
C ASP A 447 -6.72 -17.09 23.00
N ILE A 448 -6.84 -15.82 22.60
CA ILE A 448 -5.96 -15.23 21.59
C ILE A 448 -4.52 -15.12 22.11
N TYR A 449 -4.31 -14.75 23.37
CA TYR A 449 -3.00 -14.74 24.02
C TYR A 449 -2.31 -16.12 23.95
N THR A 450 -3.05 -17.19 24.25
CA THR A 450 -2.48 -18.56 24.23
C THR A 450 -2.03 -18.96 22.82
N GLN A 451 -2.82 -18.61 21.81
CA GLN A 451 -2.47 -18.83 20.41
C GLN A 451 -1.26 -17.99 19.99
N LEU A 452 -1.20 -16.72 20.39
CA LEU A 452 -0.08 -15.82 20.10
C LEU A 452 1.22 -16.32 20.75
N SER A 453 1.17 -16.75 22.01
CA SER A 453 2.32 -17.34 22.71
C SER A 453 2.86 -18.57 21.98
N THR A 454 1.98 -19.45 21.50
CA THR A 454 2.38 -20.66 20.76
C THR A 454 3.06 -20.32 19.43
N GLU A 455 2.55 -19.31 18.71
CA GLU A 455 3.15 -18.85 17.46
C GLU A 455 4.51 -18.17 17.68
N LEU A 456 4.66 -17.39 18.75
CA LEU A 456 5.92 -16.74 19.11
C LEU A 456 6.99 -17.77 19.52
N ASP A 457 6.63 -18.81 20.26
CA ASP A 457 7.54 -19.92 20.57
C ASP A 457 8.01 -20.66 19.29
N SER A 458 7.13 -20.78 18.29
CA SER A 458 7.49 -21.37 17.00
C SER A 458 8.40 -20.44 16.19
N LEU A 459 8.17 -19.14 16.26
CA LEU A 459 8.96 -18.12 15.57
C LEU A 459 10.36 -17.99 16.16
N GLU A 460 10.49 -18.01 17.49
CA GLU A 460 11.77 -17.99 18.20
C GLU A 460 12.66 -19.17 17.76
N ARG A 461 12.11 -20.39 17.69
CA ARG A 461 12.86 -21.56 17.21
C ARG A 461 13.34 -21.38 15.77
N MET A 462 12.48 -20.86 14.90
CA MET A 462 12.85 -20.59 13.51
C MET A 462 13.98 -19.57 13.40
N PHE A 463 13.94 -18.51 14.21
CA PHE A 463 14.98 -17.49 14.28
C PHE A 463 16.30 -18.00 14.87
N LEU A 464 16.23 -18.90 15.85
CA LEU A 464 17.40 -19.59 16.40
C LEU A 464 18.03 -20.55 15.38
N ASP A 465 17.23 -21.25 14.57
CA ASP A 465 17.72 -22.10 13.49
C ASP A 465 18.40 -21.26 12.38
N LEU A 466 17.81 -20.12 12.02
CA LEU A 466 18.37 -19.14 11.07
C LEU A 466 19.72 -18.56 11.53
N SER A 467 19.85 -18.25 12.82
CA SER A 467 21.10 -17.71 13.39
C SER A 467 22.17 -18.78 13.64
N GLY A 468 21.79 -20.06 13.70
CA GLY A 468 22.66 -21.21 13.91
C GLY A 468 23.23 -21.85 12.63
N GLU A 469 22.49 -21.85 11.52
CA GLU A 469 22.93 -22.44 10.24
C GLU A 469 24.10 -21.68 9.57
N THR A 470 24.37 -20.44 9.96
CA THR A 470 25.46 -19.60 9.41
C THR A 470 26.81 -19.76 10.12
N MET A 471 26.92 -20.60 11.15
CA MET A 471 28.19 -20.93 11.81
C MET A 471 28.89 -22.20 11.28
N ASN A 472 28.38 -22.85 10.23
CA ASN A 472 28.99 -24.05 9.62
C ASN A 472 29.40 -23.85 8.16
#